data_AF-F5VV48-F1
#
_entry.id   AF-F5VV48-F1
#
_cell.length_a   1.000
_cell.length_b   1.000
_cell.length_c   1.000
_cell.angle_alpha   90.00
_cell.angle_beta   90.00
_cell.angle_gamma   90.00
#
_symmetry.space_group_name_H-M   'P 1'
#
loop_
_entity.id
_entity.type
_entity.pdbx_description
1 polymer ?
#
loop_
_entity_poly.entity_id
_entity_poly.type
_entity_poly.pdbx_seq_one_letter_code
_entity_poly.pdbx_strand_id
1 'polypeptide(L)' 'MNTTFDTIYKDYPVKPYISTNRDMEAPKPVPKRNMELLEDNLLAGDIMLLWRIQFGTFTTKT' A
#
# COMPACT_ATOMS: atom_id res chain seq x y z
N MET A 1 1.36 -17.71 9.94
CA MET A 1 0.71 -16.40 9.81
C MET A 1 1.71 -15.34 10.27
N ASN A 2 1.95 -14.31 9.46
CA ASN A 2 3.05 -13.33 9.61
C ASN A 2 2.85 -12.43 10.84
N THR A 3 3.25 -12.91 12.01
CA THR A 3 3.19 -12.18 13.29
C THR A 3 3.85 -10.80 13.25
N THR A 4 4.82 -10.60 12.35
CA THR A 4 5.57 -9.35 12.17
C THR A 4 4.78 -8.25 11.47
N PHE A 5 3.93 -8.56 10.48
CA PHE A 5 3.25 -7.52 9.69
C PHE A 5 2.13 -6.85 10.51
N ASP A 6 1.34 -7.65 11.21
CA ASP A 6 0.29 -7.13 12.08
C ASP A 6 0.83 -6.36 13.30
N THR A 7 2.04 -6.67 13.77
CA THR A 7 2.72 -5.85 14.79
C THR A 7 3.27 -4.55 14.22
N ILE A 8 3.92 -4.58 13.05
CA ILE A 8 4.50 -3.39 12.42
C ILE A 8 3.42 -2.33 12.12
N TYR A 9 2.24 -2.75 11.65
CA TYR A 9 1.15 -1.84 11.25
C TYR A 9 0.02 -1.72 12.29
N LYS A 10 0.23 -2.17 13.53
CA LYS A 10 -0.83 -2.19 14.56
C LYS A 10 -1.46 -0.82 14.80
N ASP A 11 -0.62 0.20 14.90
CA ASP A 11 -1.02 1.56 15.26
C ASP A 11 -1.15 2.50 14.04
N TYR A 12 -1.22 1.92 12.84
CA TYR A 12 -1.35 2.68 11.60
C TYR A 12 -2.83 2.88 11.27
N PRO A 13 -3.23 4.06 10.76
CA PRO A 13 -4.62 4.36 10.45
C PRO A 13 -5.16 3.48 9.32
N VAL A 14 -4.29 3.06 8.40
CA VAL A 14 -4.61 2.18 7.27
C VAL A 14 -3.54 1.08 7.19
N LYS A 15 -3.96 -0.17 6.96
CA LYS A 15 -3.04 -1.29 6.71
C LYS A 15 -2.73 -1.40 5.21
N PRO A 16 -1.49 -1.73 4.81
CA PRO A 16 -1.17 -1.97 3.41
C PRO A 16 -2.00 -3.13 2.83
N TYR A 17 -2.48 -2.97 1.60
CA TYR A 17 -3.10 -4.08 0.87
C TYR A 17 -2.04 -5.11 0.45
N ILE A 18 -2.33 -6.40 0.66
CA ILE A 18 -1.49 -7.52 0.22
C ILE A 18 -2.36 -8.43 -0.65
N SER A 19 -2.01 -8.56 -1.93
CA SER A 19 -2.71 -9.46 -2.85
C SER A 19 -2.62 -10.92 -2.38
N THR A 20 -3.73 -11.66 -2.49
CA THR A 20 -3.80 -13.09 -2.14
C THR A 20 -2.92 -13.96 -3.04
N ASN A 21 -2.68 -13.52 -4.28
CA ASN A 21 -1.84 -14.21 -5.26
C ASN A 21 -0.39 -13.68 -5.24
N ARG A 22 0.01 -12.95 -4.20
CA ARG A 22 1.37 -12.41 -4.13
C ARG A 22 2.35 -13.54 -3.83
N ASP A 23 3.04 -13.96 -4.88
CA ASP A 23 4.06 -14.99 -4.84
C ASP A 23 5.38 -14.41 -4.28
N MET A 24 5.48 -14.26 -2.96
CA MET A 24 6.71 -13.80 -2.29
C MET A 24 6.87 -14.46 -0.92
N GLU A 25 8.08 -14.98 -0.65
CA GLU A 25 8.58 -15.16 0.70
C GLU A 25 8.52 -13.80 1.43
N ALA A 26 7.61 -13.69 2.41
CA ALA A 26 7.39 -12.56 3.31
C ALA A 26 7.43 -11.14 2.65
N PRO A 27 6.27 -10.47 2.43
CA PRO A 27 6.24 -9.14 1.85
C PRO A 27 7.06 -8.14 2.67
N LYS A 28 7.98 -7.43 2.00
CA LYS A 28 8.75 -6.35 2.62
C LYS A 28 7.81 -5.29 3.19
N PRO A 29 8.05 -4.78 4.41
CA PRO A 29 7.22 -3.75 4.99
C PRO A 29 7.37 -2.42 4.20
N VAL A 30 6.23 -1.80 3.93
CA VAL A 30 6.11 -0.39 3.51
C VAL A 30 6.61 0.53 4.64
N PRO A 31 7.49 1.51 4.35
CA PRO A 31 7.98 2.48 5.34
C PRO A 31 6.87 3.31 5.98
N LYS A 32 7.05 3.69 7.25
CA LYS A 32 6.04 4.45 8.03
C LYS A 32 5.53 5.69 7.33
N ARG A 33 6.44 6.53 6.85
CA ARG A 33 6.15 7.79 6.14
C ARG A 33 5.20 7.61 4.95
N ASN A 34 5.24 6.45 4.29
CA ASN A 34 4.40 6.20 3.11
C ASN A 34 2.98 5.76 3.48
N MET A 35 2.73 5.53 4.78
CA MET A 35 1.45 5.15 5.35
C MET A 35 0.83 6.28 6.19
N GLU A 36 1.45 7.46 6.19
CA GLU A 36 0.87 8.67 6.79
C GLU A 36 -0.21 9.21 5.86
N LEU A 37 -1.38 9.50 6.42
CA LEU A 37 -2.48 10.11 5.68
C LEU A 37 -2.13 11.56 5.36
N LEU A 38 -2.35 11.91 4.10
CA LEU A 38 -2.31 13.27 3.59
C LEU A 38 -3.71 13.89 3.71
N GLU A 39 -3.91 15.06 3.09
CA GLU A 39 -5.22 15.66 2.93
C GLU A 39 -6.22 14.67 2.30
N ASP A 40 -7.51 14.86 2.58
CA ASP A 40 -8.60 14.02 2.09
C ASP A 40 -8.52 12.52 2.48
N ASN A 41 -7.73 12.18 3.51
CA ASN A 41 -7.49 10.80 3.94
C ASN A 41 -6.83 9.91 2.88
N LEU A 42 -5.98 10.50 2.02
CA LEU A 42 -5.24 9.76 0.99
C LEU A 42 -3.84 9.37 1.45
N LEU A 43 -3.37 8.19 1.06
CA LEU A 43 -1.95 7.84 1.20
C LEU A 43 -1.15 8.37 0.00
N ALA A 44 0.15 8.58 0.19
CA ALA A 44 1.06 8.89 -0.92
C ALA A 44 1.01 7.83 -2.04
N GLY A 45 0.74 6.57 -1.68
CA GLY A 45 0.53 5.48 -2.62
C GLY A 45 -0.70 5.67 -3.51
N ASP A 46 -1.79 6.22 -2.97
CA ASP A 46 -3.05 6.45 -3.70
C ASP A 46 -2.83 7.54 -4.77
N ILE A 47 -2.21 8.65 -4.39
CA ILE A 47 -1.87 9.75 -5.30
C ILE A 47 -0.97 9.24 -6.45
N MET A 48 0.05 8.44 -6.11
CA MET A 48 0.94 7.85 -7.12
C MET A 48 0.18 6.92 -8.07
N LEU A 49 -0.77 6.14 -7.57
CA LEU A 49 -1.58 5.27 -8.41
C LEU A 49 -2.48 6.08 -9.37
N LEU A 50 -3.12 7.13 -8.86
CA LEU A 50 -3.92 8.05 -9.66
C LEU A 50 -3.08 8.71 -10.77
N TRP A 51 -1.87 9.17 -10.46
CA TRP A 51 -0.95 9.71 -11.45
C TRP A 51 -0.57 8.67 -12.51
N ARG A 52 -0.27 7.43 -12.11
CA ARG A 52 0.08 6.38 -13.08
C ARG A 52 -1.05 6.08 -14.05
N ILE A 53 -2.30 6.09 -13.56
CA ILE A 53 -3.49 5.95 -14.39
C ILE A 53 -3.62 7.14 -15.34
N GLN A 54 -3.50 8.38 -14.83
CA GLN A 54 -3.59 9.60 -15.63
C GLN A 54 -2.54 9.67 -16.74
N PHE A 55 -1.31 9.23 -16.46
CA PHE A 55 -0.21 9.19 -17.43
C PHE A 55 -0.26 7.96 -18.35
N GLY A 56 -1.24 7.05 -18.20
CA GLY A 56 -1.36 5.85 -19.02
C GLY A 56 -0.26 4.79 -18.78
N THR A 57 0.46 4.89 -17.66
CA THR A 57 1.52 3.94 -17.28
C THR A 57 1.01 2.78 -16.41
N PHE A 58 -0.27 2.83 -16.02
CA PHE A 58 -0.96 1.76 -15.32
C PHE A 58 -2.40 1.65 -15.83
N THR A 59 -2.89 0.43 -16.01
CA THR A 59 -4.24 0.15 -16.49
C THR A 59 -4.98 -0.73 -15.48
N THR A 60 -6.26 -0.47 -15.29
CA THR A 60 -7.16 -1.29 -14.45
C THR A 60 -7.93 -2.32 -15.26
N LYS A 61 -7.71 -2.41 -16.58
CA LYS A 61 -8.28 -3.44 -17.44
C LYS A 61 -7.74 -4.82 -17.03
N THR A 62 -8.65 -5.76 -16.79
CA THR A 62 -8.35 -7.15 -16.42
C THR A 62 -8.43 -8.04 -17.67
#